data_AF-A0AAU9ITV8-F1
#
_entry.id   AF-A0AAU9ITV8-F1
#
_cell.length_a   1.000
_cell.length_b   1.000
_cell.length_c   1.000
_cell.angle_alpha   90.00
_cell.angle_beta   90.00
_cell.angle_gamma   90.00
#
_symmetry.space_group_name_H-M   'P 1'
#
loop_
_entity.id
_entity.type
_entity.pdbx_description
1 polymer ?
#
loop_
_entity_poly.entity_id
_entity_poly.type
_entity_poly.pdbx_seq_one_letter_code
_entity_poly.pdbx_strand_id
1 'polypeptide(L)'
;MKNDVSHTNALSSFKKFGQLIYDFGYSADLALTINRLIAKNHYDLLEDALENLKNLNQDFEIIQDTLLADFSQWSDCDSQKIVYNSIIPIWIFDHKEPIDLYYNLYDAIGIFIYNGQSLLSEVEGKRNFQDHAKFLFMNGLGSLFYYSNITINGLVTCEIDRVASTGSTINILLICGIFALGILILVIMGYIILISRKYDEFWNYCLNNAQWPIFKLKCAALDRLATIHGVDKAVETGSENKRKSSHKREVKGTLYLQYFIRLMLLFTIAASYYLLIFNYLYPNLDTMMMHRPHILDNFIIRRSLLSRATVFSREILFNYTYNYLPELYAFPNSELILDQTLCQLTQRNNEIREGRYLDLLSHELKEKMFAKNDSPYWWLNKGTQPAFDMVIGDTENFENLGEVTDDEWIFFSKMGKTIQDEIGEEFDLADRDSKNAIQEQLNVIIYTTVIYSVALGVLYFFYYLPYMKNQIKQLNLFSVLPKILPEKYD
;
A
#
# COMPACT_ATOMS: atom_id res chain seq x y z
N MET A 1 -3.60 3.57 -9.49
CA MET A 1 -2.36 2.85 -9.12
C MET A 1 -1.15 3.78 -8.98
N LYS A 2 -0.54 4.38 -10.02
CA LYS A 2 0.64 5.25 -9.82
C LYS A 2 0.37 6.48 -8.93
N ASN A 3 -0.77 7.14 -9.13
CA ASN A 3 -1.18 8.27 -8.30
C ASN A 3 -1.48 7.83 -6.85
N ASP A 4 -2.06 6.64 -6.67
CA ASP A 4 -2.37 6.11 -5.34
C ASP A 4 -1.11 5.70 -4.61
N VAL A 5 -0.17 5.02 -5.26
CA VAL A 5 1.16 4.74 -4.70
C VAL A 5 1.89 6.03 -4.36
N SER A 6 1.84 7.05 -5.24
CA SER A 6 2.44 8.35 -4.96
C SER A 6 1.83 9.03 -3.75
N HIS A 7 0.52 8.91 -3.56
CA HIS A 7 -0.19 9.53 -2.46
C HIS A 7 0.06 8.77 -1.15
N THR A 8 -0.06 7.45 -1.15
CA THR A 8 0.33 6.62 0.00
C THR A 8 1.78 6.94 0.36
N ASN A 9 2.71 7.04 -0.60
CA ASN A 9 4.11 7.45 -0.36
C ASN A 9 4.29 8.88 0.17
N ALA A 10 3.29 9.75 0.02
CA ALA A 10 3.33 11.14 0.44
C ALA A 10 2.72 11.41 1.82
N LEU A 11 2.39 10.38 2.64
CA LEU A 11 1.83 10.43 4.02
C LEU A 11 2.66 11.24 5.04
N SER A 12 3.01 12.47 4.71
CA SER A 12 3.72 13.45 5.53
C SER A 12 2.86 13.91 6.69
N SER A 13 1.54 13.99 6.50
CA SER A 13 0.57 14.26 7.55
C SER A 13 0.68 13.26 8.71
N PHE A 14 0.92 11.97 8.44
CA PHE A 14 1.09 10.95 9.50
C PHE A 14 2.28 11.26 10.40
N LYS A 15 3.44 11.55 9.80
CA LYS A 15 4.64 11.92 10.55
C LYS A 15 4.38 13.16 11.41
N LYS A 16 3.73 14.18 10.85
CA LYS A 16 3.44 15.44 11.55
C LYS A 16 2.45 15.28 12.69
N PHE A 17 1.33 14.59 12.46
CA PHE A 17 0.36 14.31 13.52
C PHE A 17 0.95 13.40 14.59
N GLY A 18 1.77 12.43 14.20
CA GLY A 18 2.45 11.56 15.16
C GLY A 18 3.45 12.30 16.03
N GLN A 19 4.23 13.19 15.42
CA GLN A 19 5.13 14.09 16.13
C GLN A 19 4.34 15.03 17.05
N LEU A 20 3.22 15.60 16.58
CA LEU A 20 2.35 16.48 17.36
C LEU A 20 1.81 15.80 18.64
N ILE A 21 1.34 14.55 18.56
CA ILE A 21 0.87 13.81 19.74
C ILE A 21 2.01 13.62 20.74
N TYR A 22 3.18 13.23 20.25
CA TYR A 22 4.36 13.07 21.09
C TYR A 22 4.74 14.40 21.77
N ASP A 23 4.77 15.50 21.01
CA ASP A 23 5.14 16.81 21.50
C ASP A 23 4.18 17.33 22.56
N PHE A 24 2.87 17.09 22.43
CA PHE A 24 1.92 17.40 23.50
C PHE A 24 2.22 16.65 24.80
N GLY A 25 2.54 15.35 24.70
CA GLY A 25 2.93 14.54 25.84
C GLY A 25 4.26 14.99 26.45
N TYR A 26 5.24 15.33 25.62
CA TYR A 26 6.56 15.77 26.06
C TYR A 26 6.52 17.17 26.68
N SER A 27 5.69 18.08 26.14
CA SER A 27 5.47 19.40 26.73
C SER A 27 4.84 19.30 28.12
N ALA A 28 3.90 18.37 28.31
CA ALA A 28 3.32 18.09 29.62
C ALA A 28 4.37 17.58 30.61
N ASP A 29 5.27 16.69 30.15
CA ASP A 29 6.39 16.19 30.96
C ASP A 29 7.37 17.32 31.35
N LEU A 30 7.71 18.19 30.41
CA LEU A 30 8.59 19.33 30.65
C LEU A 30 7.97 20.33 31.63
N ALA A 31 6.66 20.60 31.51
CA ALA A 31 5.96 21.48 32.44
C ALA A 31 6.03 20.98 33.90
N LEU A 32 5.82 19.68 34.11
CA LEU A 32 6.00 19.04 35.43
C LEU A 32 7.46 19.10 35.90
N THR A 33 8.39 18.78 35.00
CA THR A 33 9.83 18.78 35.29
C THR A 33 10.31 20.15 35.73
N ILE A 34 9.96 21.21 34.98
CA ILE A 34 10.28 22.61 35.30
C ILE A 34 9.75 22.99 36.69
N ASN A 35 8.48 22.68 36.97
CA ASN A 35 7.87 22.99 38.27
C ASN A 35 8.65 22.32 39.43
N ARG A 36 9.06 21.06 39.26
CA ARG A 36 9.85 20.33 40.26
C ARG A 36 11.25 20.91 40.44
N LEU A 37 11.96 21.16 39.35
CA LEU A 37 13.35 21.65 39.38
C LEU A 37 13.42 23.02 40.09
N ILE A 38 12.41 23.87 39.89
CA ILE A 38 12.27 25.14 40.62
C ILE A 38 12.01 24.88 42.11
N ALA A 39 11.07 24.00 42.46
CA ALA A 39 10.75 23.68 43.85
C ALA A 39 11.95 23.12 44.64
N LYS A 40 12.85 22.39 43.96
CA LYS A 40 14.04 21.76 44.53
C LYS A 40 15.34 22.58 44.37
N ASN A 41 15.28 23.74 43.71
CA ASN A 41 16.44 24.60 43.40
C ASN A 41 17.54 23.91 42.55
N HIS A 42 17.16 23.02 41.62
CA HIS A 42 18.09 22.39 40.67
C HIS A 42 18.24 23.22 39.39
N TYR A 43 18.95 24.34 39.49
CA TYR A 43 19.06 25.30 38.38
C TYR A 43 19.81 24.78 37.15
N ASP A 44 20.80 23.90 37.33
CA ASP A 44 21.60 23.36 36.21
C ASP A 44 20.73 22.52 35.25
N LEU A 45 19.83 21.71 35.79
CA LEU A 45 18.90 20.88 35.01
C LEU A 45 17.71 21.70 34.48
N LEU A 46 17.42 22.85 35.10
CA LEU A 46 16.33 23.73 34.70
C LEU A 46 16.62 24.38 33.35
N GLU A 47 17.87 24.79 33.11
CA GLU A 47 18.29 25.38 31.83
C GLU A 47 18.05 24.41 30.66
N ASP A 48 18.44 23.14 30.82
CA ASP A 48 18.18 22.09 29.83
C ASP A 48 16.68 21.90 29.57
N ALA A 49 15.85 21.89 30.62
CA ALA A 49 14.40 21.74 30.49
C ALA A 49 13.74 22.92 29.76
N LEU A 50 14.19 24.14 30.03
CA LEU A 50 13.71 25.36 29.37
C LEU A 50 14.11 25.40 27.89
N GLU A 51 15.35 25.02 27.55
CA GLU A 51 15.79 24.97 26.15
C GLU A 51 15.03 23.88 25.38
N ASN A 52 14.77 22.72 25.98
CA ASN A 52 13.93 21.69 25.37
C ASN A 52 12.49 22.18 25.10
N LEU A 53 11.88 22.91 26.05
CA LEU A 53 10.53 23.48 25.86
C LEU A 53 10.50 24.55 24.77
N LYS A 54 11.56 25.35 24.66
CA LYS A 54 11.71 26.35 23.60
C LYS A 54 11.84 25.71 22.22
N ASN A 55 12.66 24.66 22.09
CA ASN A 55 12.76 23.88 20.85
C ASN A 55 11.42 23.27 20.47
N LEU A 56 10.68 22.74 21.45
CA LEU A 56 9.36 22.16 21.24
C LEU A 56 8.33 23.19 20.74
N ASN A 57 8.37 24.43 21.24
CA ASN A 57 7.52 25.51 20.72
C ASN A 57 7.83 25.82 19.25
N GLN A 58 9.10 25.77 18.84
CA GLN A 58 9.47 25.95 17.43
C GLN A 58 8.94 24.79 16.57
N ASP A 59 9.01 23.56 17.08
CA ASP A 59 8.44 22.40 16.38
C ASP A 59 6.92 22.53 16.21
N PHE A 60 6.20 23.00 17.25
CA PHE A 60 4.77 23.30 17.15
C PHE A 60 4.46 24.38 16.12
N GLU A 61 5.25 25.45 16.04
CA GLU A 61 5.09 26.50 15.02
C GLU A 61 5.24 25.91 13.60
N ILE A 62 6.26 25.09 13.37
CA ILE A 62 6.49 24.41 12.08
C ILE A 62 5.31 23.48 11.73
N ILE A 63 4.80 22.72 12.71
CA ILE A 63 3.66 21.83 12.49
C ILE A 63 2.40 22.64 12.20
N GLN A 64 2.13 23.71 12.96
CA GLN A 64 0.97 24.58 12.79
C GLN A 64 0.94 25.21 11.38
N ASP A 65 2.05 25.79 10.93
CA ASP A 65 2.16 26.42 9.61
C ASP A 65 1.94 25.44 8.46
N THR A 66 2.38 24.19 8.64
CA THR A 66 2.29 23.18 7.60
C THR A 66 0.99 22.36 7.62
N LEU A 67 0.24 22.39 8.73
CA LEU A 67 -1.05 21.69 8.91
C LEU A 67 -2.06 22.06 7.81
N LEU A 68 -2.13 23.35 7.48
CA LEU A 68 -3.03 23.88 6.44
C LEU A 68 -2.49 23.64 5.02
N ALA A 69 -1.16 23.63 4.85
CA ALA A 69 -0.53 23.42 3.55
C ALA A 69 -0.76 21.99 3.02
N ASP A 70 -0.73 20.99 3.91
CA ASP A 70 -0.93 19.58 3.53
C ASP A 70 -2.41 19.19 3.41
N PHE A 71 -3.34 20.11 3.69
CA PHE A 71 -4.78 19.84 3.72
C PHE A 71 -5.31 19.14 2.46
N SER A 72 -4.85 19.57 1.28
CA SER A 72 -5.28 18.98 0.00
C SER A 72 -5.02 17.48 -0.13
N GLN A 73 -4.13 16.92 0.70
CA GLN A 73 -3.78 15.49 0.66
C GLN A 73 -4.78 14.63 1.43
N TRP A 74 -5.53 15.20 2.39
CA TRP A 74 -6.39 14.43 3.30
C TRP A 74 -7.75 15.10 3.53
N SER A 75 -8.12 16.04 2.66
CA SER A 75 -9.42 16.72 2.65
C SER A 75 -10.60 15.79 2.37
N ASP A 76 -10.35 14.56 1.92
CA ASP A 76 -11.41 13.57 1.70
C ASP A 76 -11.67 12.73 2.95
N CYS A 77 -10.83 12.84 3.99
CA CYS A 77 -10.95 12.08 5.22
C CYS A 77 -11.88 12.78 6.23
N ASP A 78 -12.72 12.01 6.93
CA ASP A 78 -13.63 12.56 7.95
C ASP A 78 -12.91 13.23 9.13
N SER A 79 -11.68 12.78 9.45
CA SER A 79 -10.82 13.38 10.49
C SER A 79 -10.52 14.86 10.28
N GLN A 80 -10.66 15.38 9.05
CA GLN A 80 -10.50 16.82 8.77
C GLN A 80 -11.40 17.72 9.61
N LYS A 81 -12.56 17.20 10.05
CA LYS A 81 -13.49 17.94 10.90
C LYS A 81 -12.83 18.41 12.21
N ILE A 82 -11.88 17.64 12.75
CA ILE A 82 -11.16 18.00 13.99
C ILE A 82 -10.22 19.19 13.79
N VAL A 83 -9.70 19.33 12.57
CA VAL A 83 -8.73 20.39 12.25
C VAL A 83 -9.40 21.72 11.94
N TYR A 84 -10.62 21.72 11.41
CA TYR A 84 -11.34 22.95 11.04
C TYR A 84 -12.47 23.33 11.98
N ASN A 85 -13.19 22.35 12.54
CA ASN A 85 -14.33 22.65 13.38
C ASN A 85 -13.87 22.82 14.83
N SER A 86 -14.45 23.80 15.51
CA SER A 86 -14.23 24.03 16.93
C SER A 86 -14.87 22.92 17.77
N ILE A 87 -14.19 21.79 17.89
CA ILE A 87 -14.69 20.59 18.60
C ILE A 87 -13.77 20.09 19.70
N ILE A 88 -12.54 20.61 19.80
CA ILE A 88 -11.58 20.22 20.83
C ILE A 88 -11.86 21.07 22.08
N PRO A 89 -12.27 20.48 23.21
CA PRO A 89 -12.44 21.21 24.45
C PRO A 89 -11.07 21.49 25.07
N ILE A 90 -10.73 22.77 25.21
CA ILE A 90 -9.51 23.25 25.85
C ILE A 90 -9.87 23.86 27.19
N TRP A 91 -9.16 23.43 28.22
CA TRP A 91 -9.31 23.94 29.58
C TRP A 91 -8.45 25.18 29.76
N ILE A 92 -9.10 26.33 29.92
CA ILE A 92 -8.45 27.57 30.33
C ILE A 92 -8.73 27.81 31.81
N PHE A 93 -7.70 28.15 32.57
CA PHE A 93 -7.81 28.41 33.99
C PHE A 93 -7.95 29.92 34.24
N ASP A 94 -9.17 30.36 34.51
CA ASP A 94 -9.47 31.72 34.98
C ASP A 94 -9.92 31.64 36.45
N HIS A 95 -9.04 32.04 37.36
CA HIS A 95 -9.32 32.32 38.78
C HIS A 95 -10.19 31.31 39.57
N LYS A 96 -10.09 30.00 39.25
CA LYS A 96 -10.23 28.79 40.13
C LYS A 96 -10.98 27.62 39.48
N GLU A 97 -11.81 27.85 38.47
CA GLU A 97 -12.52 26.77 37.76
C GLU A 97 -12.07 26.69 36.29
N PRO A 98 -11.87 25.48 35.72
CA PRO A 98 -11.60 25.33 34.30
C PRO A 98 -12.81 25.75 33.48
N ILE A 99 -12.59 26.62 32.50
CA ILE A 99 -13.59 26.97 31.49
C ILE A 99 -13.28 26.11 30.25
N ASP A 100 -14.27 25.33 29.82
CA ASP A 100 -14.24 24.62 28.55
C ASP A 100 -14.47 25.59 27.39
N LEU A 101 -13.43 25.82 26.58
CA LEU A 101 -13.55 26.53 25.32
C LEU A 101 -13.25 25.59 24.15
N TYR A 102 -14.06 25.67 23.11
CA TYR A 102 -13.92 24.79 21.95
C TYR A 102 -13.09 25.45 20.86
N TYR A 103 -12.02 24.78 20.47
CA TYR A 103 -11.12 25.22 19.40
C TYR A 103 -11.01 24.14 18.33
N ASN A 104 -10.61 24.55 17.14
CA ASN A 104 -10.14 23.63 16.12
C ASN A 104 -8.65 23.30 16.42
N LEU A 105 -8.09 22.25 15.82
CA LEU A 105 -6.72 21.84 16.13
C LEU A 105 -5.68 22.94 15.85
N TYR A 106 -5.84 23.70 14.77
CA TYR A 106 -4.91 24.78 14.41
C TYR A 106 -4.86 25.87 15.49
N ASP A 107 -6.01 26.37 15.92
CA ASP A 107 -6.12 27.40 16.96
C ASP A 107 -5.68 26.86 18.32
N ALA A 108 -6.01 25.59 18.61
CA ALA A 108 -5.63 24.94 19.85
C ALA A 108 -4.09 24.81 19.97
N ILE A 109 -3.38 24.50 18.88
CA ILE A 109 -1.91 24.53 18.83
C ILE A 109 -1.40 25.95 19.13
N GLY A 110 -2.01 26.98 18.54
CA GLY A 110 -1.62 28.37 18.78
C GLY A 110 -1.73 28.79 20.25
N ILE A 111 -2.81 28.39 20.91
CA ILE A 111 -3.00 28.61 22.36
C ILE A 111 -1.97 27.79 23.17
N PHE A 112 -1.64 26.59 22.73
CA PHE A 112 -0.63 25.75 23.36
C PHE A 112 0.76 26.40 23.29
N ILE A 113 1.17 26.88 22.11
CA ILE A 113 2.42 27.64 21.90
C ILE A 113 2.45 28.88 22.80
N TYR A 114 1.36 29.65 22.85
CA TYR A 114 1.29 30.84 23.70
C TYR A 114 1.54 30.52 25.18
N ASN A 115 0.95 29.45 25.70
CA ASN A 115 1.17 29.02 27.08
C ASN A 115 2.60 28.50 27.30
N GLY A 116 3.18 27.81 26.32
CA GLY A 116 4.59 27.40 26.34
C GLY A 116 5.56 28.58 26.42
N GLN A 117 5.36 29.60 25.57
CA GLN A 117 6.17 30.82 25.57
C GLN A 117 5.97 31.64 26.85
N SER A 118 4.74 31.70 27.36
CA SER A 118 4.44 32.40 28.61
C SER A 118 5.12 31.72 29.79
N LEU A 119 5.07 30.38 29.88
CA LEU A 119 5.80 29.59 30.88
C LEU A 119 7.30 29.92 30.87
N LEU A 120 7.95 29.92 29.70
CA LEU A 120 9.36 30.28 29.56
C LEU A 120 9.64 31.69 30.12
N SER A 121 8.88 32.68 29.68
CA SER A 121 9.07 34.08 30.07
C SER A 121 8.83 34.33 31.57
N GLU A 122 7.88 33.62 32.17
CA GLU A 122 7.52 33.79 33.57
C GLU A 122 8.47 33.07 34.51
N VAL A 123 9.03 31.92 34.11
CA VAL A 123 10.11 31.25 34.85
C VAL A 123 11.37 32.12 34.88
N GLU A 124 11.79 32.64 33.73
CA GLU A 124 12.93 33.57 33.64
C GLU A 124 12.69 34.85 34.45
N GLY A 125 11.46 35.38 34.40
CA GLY A 125 11.04 36.57 35.13
C GLY A 125 10.75 36.35 36.61
N LYS A 126 10.87 35.12 37.13
CA LYS A 126 10.49 34.71 38.50
C LYS A 126 9.06 35.12 38.89
N ARG A 127 8.12 34.98 37.95
CA ARG A 127 6.68 35.26 38.10
C ARG A 127 5.90 33.96 38.36
N ASN A 128 4.58 34.08 38.58
CA ASN A 128 3.72 32.93 38.85
C ASN A 128 3.40 32.13 37.57
N PHE A 129 4.27 31.18 37.23
CA PHE A 129 4.18 30.35 36.02
C PHE A 129 3.22 29.14 36.12
N GLN A 130 2.61 28.92 37.28
CA GLN A 130 1.89 27.68 37.60
C GLN A 130 0.67 27.45 36.70
N ASP A 131 -0.03 28.52 36.32
CA ASP A 131 -1.23 28.42 35.47
C ASP A 131 -0.87 27.92 34.06
N HIS A 132 0.24 28.41 33.49
CA HIS A 132 0.73 27.96 32.18
C HIS A 132 1.27 26.54 32.22
N ALA A 133 2.05 26.18 33.26
CA ALA A 133 2.53 24.81 33.43
C ALA A 133 1.36 23.82 33.54
N LYS A 134 0.34 24.18 34.32
CA LYS A 134 -0.87 23.37 34.46
C LYS A 134 -1.69 23.29 33.17
N PHE A 135 -1.80 24.38 32.42
CA PHE A 135 -2.45 24.37 31.11
C PHE A 135 -1.81 23.35 30.18
N LEU A 136 -0.47 23.36 30.06
CA LEU A 136 0.28 22.46 29.19
C LEU A 136 0.11 21.01 29.61
N PHE A 137 0.19 20.74 30.92
CA PHE A 137 0.01 19.40 31.47
C PHE A 137 -1.38 18.82 31.15
N MET A 138 -2.43 19.57 31.49
CA MET A 138 -3.81 19.09 31.41
C MET A 138 -4.30 18.94 29.97
N ASN A 139 -4.06 19.96 29.14
CA ASN A 139 -4.50 19.92 27.74
C ASN A 139 -3.60 19.00 26.91
N GLY A 140 -2.30 18.95 27.22
CA GLY A 140 -1.32 18.13 26.51
C GLY A 140 -1.60 16.63 26.64
N LEU A 141 -1.93 16.14 27.84
CA LEU A 141 -2.28 14.72 28.07
C LEU A 141 -3.78 14.41 27.97
N GLY A 142 -4.63 15.45 28.01
CA GLY A 142 -6.07 15.36 27.92
C GLY A 142 -6.58 15.49 26.49
N SER A 143 -7.32 16.56 26.24
CA SER A 143 -8.05 16.76 24.97
C SER A 143 -7.15 16.79 23.75
N LEU A 144 -5.98 17.44 23.79
CA LEU A 144 -5.12 17.55 22.60
C LEU A 144 -4.56 16.18 22.21
N PHE A 145 -4.11 15.39 23.18
CA PHE A 145 -3.70 13.99 22.96
C PHE A 145 -4.84 13.16 22.37
N TYR A 146 -6.02 13.23 22.99
CA TYR A 146 -7.18 12.42 22.60
C TYR A 146 -7.67 12.73 21.17
N TYR A 147 -7.89 14.00 20.85
CA TYR A 147 -8.39 14.40 19.52
C TYR A 147 -7.34 14.23 18.42
N SER A 148 -6.06 14.40 18.74
CA SER A 148 -4.97 14.10 17.80
C SER A 148 -4.88 12.59 17.52
N ASN A 149 -5.03 11.74 18.55
CA ASN A 149 -5.10 10.29 18.37
C ASN A 149 -6.32 9.86 17.54
N ILE A 150 -7.51 10.46 17.75
CA ILE A 150 -8.67 10.23 16.88
C ILE A 150 -8.35 10.63 15.44
N THR A 151 -7.68 11.76 15.24
CA THR A 151 -7.30 12.25 13.92
C THR A 151 -6.44 11.22 13.20
N ILE A 152 -5.40 10.68 13.86
CA ILE A 152 -4.54 9.63 13.30
C ILE A 152 -5.33 8.36 12.98
N ASN A 153 -6.13 7.84 13.91
CA ASN A 153 -6.92 6.63 13.68
C ASN A 153 -7.87 6.78 12.47
N GLY A 154 -8.50 7.95 12.34
CA GLY A 154 -9.34 8.21 11.18
C GLY A 154 -8.55 8.44 9.88
N LEU A 155 -7.31 8.95 9.94
CA LEU A 155 -6.40 8.97 8.78
C LEU A 155 -5.99 7.55 8.37
N VAL A 156 -5.69 6.67 9.32
CA VAL A 156 -5.40 5.24 9.07
C VAL A 156 -6.56 4.58 8.34
N THR A 157 -7.77 4.77 8.89
CA THR A 157 -8.99 4.17 8.32
C THR A 157 -9.26 4.71 6.91
N CYS A 158 -9.13 6.04 6.72
CA CYS A 158 -9.29 6.69 5.43
C CYS A 158 -8.32 6.14 4.36
N GLU A 159 -7.05 5.97 4.71
CA GLU A 159 -6.04 5.42 3.79
C GLU A 159 -6.32 3.96 3.45
N ILE A 160 -6.71 3.14 4.43
CA ILE A 160 -7.07 1.73 4.21
C ILE A 160 -8.28 1.64 3.29
N ASP A 161 -9.33 2.42 3.54
CA ASP A 161 -10.55 2.44 2.72
C ASP A 161 -10.26 2.89 1.29
N ARG A 162 -9.37 3.87 1.13
CA ARG A 162 -8.90 4.33 -0.18
C ARG A 162 -8.13 3.24 -0.93
N VAL A 163 -7.20 2.56 -0.25
CA VAL A 163 -6.46 1.43 -0.83
C VAL A 163 -7.43 0.31 -1.23
N ALA A 164 -8.40 -0.03 -0.38
CA ALA A 164 -9.42 -1.04 -0.66
C ALA A 164 -10.32 -0.66 -1.86
N SER A 165 -10.71 0.61 -1.97
CA SER A 165 -11.46 1.14 -3.12
C SER A 165 -10.66 1.06 -4.43
N THR A 166 -9.37 1.37 -4.37
CA THR A 166 -8.42 1.19 -5.48
C THR A 166 -8.28 -0.29 -5.85
N GLY A 167 -8.15 -1.15 -4.83
CA GLY A 167 -8.34 -2.60 -4.81
C GLY A 167 -9.46 -3.08 -5.73
N SER A 168 -10.67 -2.70 -5.35
CA SER A 168 -11.89 -3.07 -6.04
C SER A 168 -11.91 -2.59 -7.49
N THR A 169 -11.50 -1.34 -7.72
CA THR A 169 -11.46 -0.73 -9.06
C THR A 169 -10.52 -1.48 -10.00
N ILE A 170 -9.33 -1.84 -9.53
CA ILE A 170 -8.34 -2.59 -10.32
C ILE A 170 -8.85 -4.00 -10.62
N ASN A 171 -9.43 -4.68 -9.63
CA ASN A 171 -10.02 -6.00 -9.84
C ASN A 171 -11.14 -5.98 -10.89
N ILE A 172 -12.03 -4.98 -10.83
CA ILE A 172 -13.08 -4.79 -11.84
C ILE A 172 -12.49 -4.56 -13.23
N LEU A 173 -11.46 -3.70 -13.34
CA LEU A 173 -10.78 -3.44 -14.62
C LEU A 173 -10.12 -4.70 -15.19
N LEU A 174 -9.47 -5.52 -14.36
CA LEU A 174 -8.86 -6.79 -14.78
C LEU A 174 -9.92 -7.78 -15.27
N ILE A 175 -11.03 -7.92 -14.55
CA ILE A 175 -12.16 -8.78 -14.95
C ILE A 175 -12.76 -8.29 -16.29
N CYS A 176 -12.97 -6.99 -16.44
CA CYS A 176 -13.45 -6.39 -17.69
C CYS A 176 -12.47 -6.65 -18.85
N GLY A 177 -11.16 -6.55 -18.59
CA GLY A 177 -10.12 -6.87 -19.57
C GLY A 177 -10.15 -8.32 -20.04
N ILE A 178 -10.25 -9.27 -19.11
CA ILE A 178 -10.39 -10.71 -19.43
C ILE A 178 -11.67 -10.98 -20.22
N PHE A 179 -12.79 -10.37 -19.82
CA PHE A 179 -14.07 -10.53 -20.50
C PHE A 179 -14.04 -9.97 -21.93
N ALA A 180 -13.49 -8.76 -22.12
CA ALA A 180 -13.32 -8.15 -23.44
C ALA A 180 -12.42 -8.99 -24.36
N LEU A 181 -11.32 -9.54 -23.83
CA LEU A 181 -10.47 -10.48 -24.55
C LEU A 181 -11.22 -11.75 -24.95
N GLY A 182 -12.04 -12.29 -24.04
CA GLY A 182 -12.90 -13.45 -24.31
C GLY A 182 -13.88 -13.20 -25.48
N ILE A 183 -14.57 -12.06 -25.47
CA ILE A 183 -15.47 -11.66 -26.57
C ILE A 183 -14.70 -11.52 -27.88
N LEU A 184 -13.56 -10.84 -27.87
CA LEU A 184 -12.73 -10.65 -29.05
C LEU A 184 -12.33 -12.00 -29.68
N ILE A 185 -11.97 -12.98 -28.84
CA ILE A 185 -11.63 -14.34 -29.28
C ILE A 185 -12.83 -15.05 -29.87
N LEU A 186 -14.01 -14.95 -29.26
CA LEU A 186 -15.23 -15.55 -29.80
C LEU A 186 -15.56 -14.98 -31.18
N VAL A 187 -15.43 -13.67 -31.37
CA VAL A 187 -15.65 -13.00 -32.66
C VAL A 187 -14.64 -13.47 -33.70
N ILE A 188 -13.35 -13.46 -33.37
CA ILE A 188 -12.29 -13.92 -34.29
C ILE A 188 -12.48 -15.40 -34.64
N MET A 189 -12.85 -16.22 -33.66
CA MET A 189 -13.08 -17.65 -33.88
C MET A 189 -14.28 -17.89 -34.79
N GLY A 190 -15.39 -17.17 -34.58
CA GLY A 190 -16.54 -17.19 -35.48
C GLY A 190 -16.15 -16.82 -36.91
N TYR A 191 -15.31 -15.79 -37.07
CA TYR A 191 -14.81 -15.36 -38.37
C TYR A 191 -13.91 -16.42 -39.06
N ILE A 192 -13.00 -17.05 -38.30
CA ILE A 192 -12.14 -18.13 -38.80
C ILE A 192 -12.99 -19.33 -39.27
N ILE A 193 -14.02 -19.71 -38.52
CA ILE A 193 -14.93 -20.80 -38.89
C ILE A 193 -15.66 -20.47 -40.21
N LEU A 194 -16.17 -19.24 -40.34
CA LEU A 194 -16.85 -18.78 -41.55
C LEU A 194 -15.92 -18.80 -42.77
N ILE A 195 -14.70 -18.27 -42.63
CA ILE A 195 -13.69 -18.30 -43.70
C ILE A 195 -13.35 -19.74 -44.08
N SER A 196 -13.11 -20.61 -43.09
CA SER A 196 -12.74 -22.00 -43.36
C SER A 196 -13.85 -22.73 -44.13
N ARG A 197 -15.13 -22.50 -43.78
CA ARG A 197 -16.26 -23.07 -44.52
C ARG A 197 -16.30 -22.58 -45.96
N LYS A 198 -16.14 -21.27 -46.18
CA LYS A 198 -16.14 -20.68 -47.53
C LYS A 198 -14.96 -21.15 -48.37
N TYR A 199 -13.82 -21.36 -47.74
CA TYR A 199 -12.64 -21.92 -48.37
C TYR A 199 -12.85 -23.38 -48.80
N ASP A 200 -13.43 -24.21 -47.94
CA ASP A 200 -13.76 -25.60 -48.27
C ASP A 200 -14.83 -25.68 -49.39
N GLU A 201 -15.86 -24.83 -49.35
CA GLU A 201 -16.85 -24.70 -50.43
C GLU A 201 -16.18 -24.36 -51.78
N PHE A 202 -15.30 -23.36 -51.77
CA PHE A 202 -14.57 -22.91 -52.96
C PHE A 202 -13.62 -23.99 -53.50
N TRP A 203 -12.91 -24.71 -52.62
CA TRP A 203 -12.01 -25.78 -53.02
C TRP A 203 -12.76 -26.95 -53.64
N ASN A 204 -13.88 -27.37 -53.02
CA ASN A 204 -14.73 -28.41 -53.58
C ASN A 204 -15.33 -27.99 -54.93
N TYR A 205 -15.71 -26.72 -55.09
CA TYR A 205 -16.14 -26.16 -56.38
C TYR A 205 -15.04 -26.28 -57.45
N CYS A 206 -13.82 -25.83 -57.15
CA CYS A 206 -12.68 -25.94 -58.06
C CYS A 206 -12.36 -27.40 -58.41
N LEU A 207 -12.37 -28.29 -57.42
CA LEU A 207 -12.06 -29.71 -57.60
C LEU A 207 -13.10 -30.40 -58.49
N ASN A 208 -14.39 -30.13 -58.27
CA ASN A 208 -15.47 -30.65 -59.11
C ASN A 208 -15.37 -30.14 -60.55
N ASN A 209 -15.04 -28.86 -60.75
CA ASN A 209 -14.89 -28.27 -62.08
C ASN A 209 -13.61 -28.71 -62.80
N ALA A 210 -12.53 -29.03 -62.08
CA ALA A 210 -11.28 -29.53 -62.65
C ALA A 210 -11.35 -31.01 -63.05
N GLN A 211 -12.16 -31.81 -62.36
CA GLN A 211 -12.27 -33.26 -62.63
C GLN A 211 -12.74 -33.56 -64.05
N TRP A 212 -13.69 -32.77 -64.57
CA TRP A 212 -14.29 -33.04 -65.89
C TRP A 212 -13.32 -32.77 -67.07
N PRO A 213 -12.61 -31.63 -67.13
CA PRO A 213 -11.55 -31.40 -68.11
C PRO A 213 -10.39 -32.39 -68.02
N ILE A 214 -9.96 -32.75 -66.81
CA ILE A 214 -8.88 -33.74 -66.61
C ILE A 214 -9.31 -35.11 -67.14
N PHE A 215 -10.54 -35.51 -66.84
CA PHE A 215 -11.11 -36.74 -67.40
C PHE A 215 -11.16 -36.70 -68.93
N LYS A 216 -11.64 -35.59 -69.51
CA LYS A 216 -11.69 -35.41 -70.96
C LYS A 216 -10.31 -35.45 -71.62
N LEU A 217 -9.31 -34.83 -71.02
CA LEU A 217 -7.92 -34.85 -71.49
C LEU A 217 -7.33 -36.26 -71.41
N LYS A 218 -7.57 -36.97 -70.31
CA LYS A 218 -7.14 -38.35 -70.12
C LYS A 218 -7.78 -39.28 -71.16
N CYS A 219 -9.09 -39.15 -71.38
CA CYS A 219 -9.79 -39.89 -72.42
C CYS A 219 -9.21 -39.57 -73.80
N ALA A 220 -9.00 -38.30 -74.15
CA ALA A 220 -8.41 -37.91 -75.44
C ALA A 220 -6.98 -38.43 -75.64
N ALA A 221 -6.17 -38.47 -74.58
CA ALA A 221 -4.81 -39.02 -74.61
C ALA A 221 -4.83 -40.55 -74.79
N LEU A 222 -5.70 -41.26 -74.04
CA LEU A 222 -5.91 -42.70 -74.18
C LEU A 222 -6.43 -43.05 -75.58
N ASP A 223 -7.34 -42.24 -76.14
CA ASP A 223 -7.89 -42.46 -77.47
C ASP A 223 -6.82 -42.30 -78.56
N ARG A 224 -5.93 -41.28 -78.42
CA ARG A 224 -4.74 -41.14 -79.27
C ARG A 224 -3.79 -42.32 -79.15
N LEU A 225 -3.53 -42.78 -77.93
CA LEU A 225 -2.63 -43.90 -77.67
C LEU A 225 -3.17 -45.21 -78.28
N ALA A 226 -4.46 -45.49 -78.09
CA ALA A 226 -5.15 -46.65 -78.66
C ALA A 226 -5.11 -46.62 -80.20
N THR A 227 -5.25 -45.43 -80.80
CA THR A 227 -5.16 -45.24 -82.26
C THR A 227 -3.76 -45.53 -82.80
N ILE A 228 -2.70 -45.12 -82.08
CA ILE A 228 -1.31 -45.35 -82.50
C ILE A 228 -0.90 -46.82 -82.37
N HIS A 229 -1.40 -47.51 -81.33
CA HIS A 229 -1.02 -48.91 -81.04
C HIS A 229 -1.98 -49.96 -81.61
N GLY A 230 -3.03 -49.55 -82.35
CA GLY A 230 -3.93 -50.46 -83.04
C GLY A 230 -4.73 -51.40 -82.13
N VAL A 231 -5.05 -50.97 -80.91
CA VAL A 231 -5.80 -51.77 -79.93
C VAL A 231 -7.30 -51.50 -80.09
N ASP A 232 -8.11 -52.55 -80.28
CA ASP A 232 -9.56 -52.44 -80.43
C ASP A 232 -10.25 -51.88 -79.17
N LYS A 233 -11.07 -50.84 -79.34
CA LYS A 233 -11.67 -49.99 -78.29
C LYS A 233 -12.78 -50.65 -77.43
N ALA A 234 -12.82 -51.97 -77.32
CA ALA A 234 -14.00 -52.67 -76.81
C ALA A 234 -14.03 -52.97 -75.30
N VAL A 235 -12.99 -52.65 -74.51
CA VAL A 235 -12.89 -53.19 -73.13
C VAL A 235 -13.11 -52.18 -71.98
N GLU A 236 -13.01 -50.86 -72.19
CA GLU A 236 -13.01 -49.92 -71.03
C GLU A 236 -14.27 -49.08 -70.82
N THR A 237 -15.16 -48.96 -71.80
CA THR A 237 -16.34 -48.07 -71.70
C THR A 237 -17.40 -48.51 -70.68
N GLY A 238 -17.45 -49.80 -70.32
CA GLY A 238 -18.39 -50.33 -69.31
C GLY A 238 -17.92 -50.21 -67.85
N SER A 239 -16.60 -50.12 -67.62
CA SER A 239 -15.98 -50.11 -66.28
C SER A 239 -15.88 -48.69 -65.68
N GLU A 240 -15.67 -47.67 -66.51
CA GLU A 240 -15.38 -46.32 -66.02
C GLU A 240 -16.61 -45.52 -65.57
N ASN A 241 -17.81 -45.81 -66.09
CA ASN A 241 -19.05 -45.18 -65.61
C ASN A 241 -19.41 -45.58 -64.15
N LYS A 242 -18.95 -46.74 -63.66
CA LYS A 242 -19.08 -47.11 -62.24
C LYS A 242 -18.04 -46.44 -61.33
N ARG A 243 -16.91 -45.96 -61.88
CA ARG A 243 -15.92 -45.19 -61.10
C ARG A 243 -16.27 -43.71 -60.94
N LYS A 244 -17.15 -43.15 -61.79
CA LYS A 244 -17.64 -41.76 -61.68
C LYS A 244 -18.37 -41.45 -60.37
N SER A 245 -18.94 -42.45 -59.67
CA SER A 245 -19.67 -42.21 -58.41
C SER A 245 -18.88 -42.52 -57.13
N SER A 246 -17.70 -43.14 -57.22
CA SER A 246 -17.12 -43.83 -56.06
C SER A 246 -16.17 -43.01 -55.19
N HIS A 247 -15.70 -41.82 -55.59
CA HIS A 247 -14.74 -41.05 -54.78
C HIS A 247 -15.03 -39.54 -54.82
N LYS A 248 -16.18 -39.12 -54.28
CA LYS A 248 -16.28 -37.79 -53.65
C LYS A 248 -15.46 -37.83 -52.36
N ARG A 249 -14.14 -37.72 -52.48
CA ARG A 249 -13.28 -37.47 -51.32
C ARG A 249 -13.49 -36.00 -50.96
N GLU A 250 -14.49 -35.71 -50.13
CA GLU A 250 -14.65 -34.39 -49.54
C GLU A 250 -13.37 -34.09 -48.75
N VAL A 251 -12.66 -33.05 -49.18
CA VAL A 251 -11.50 -32.56 -48.44
C VAL A 251 -12.07 -31.84 -47.22
N LYS A 252 -12.10 -32.51 -46.05
CA LYS A 252 -12.42 -31.84 -44.80
C LYS A 252 -11.23 -30.98 -44.40
N GLY A 253 -11.42 -29.66 -44.40
CA GLY A 253 -10.37 -28.69 -44.11
C GLY A 253 -9.84 -28.85 -42.68
N THR A 254 -8.56 -29.25 -42.55
CA THR A 254 -7.79 -29.23 -41.30
C THR A 254 -7.23 -27.83 -40.99
N LEU A 255 -7.47 -26.85 -41.86
CA LEU A 255 -6.96 -25.48 -41.76
C LEU A 255 -7.48 -24.75 -40.51
N TYR A 256 -8.78 -24.86 -40.18
CA TYR A 256 -9.35 -24.18 -39.00
C TYR A 256 -8.65 -24.58 -37.70
N LEU A 257 -8.23 -25.85 -37.58
CA LEU A 257 -7.56 -26.37 -36.38
C LEU A 257 -6.18 -25.71 -36.21
N GLN A 258 -5.48 -25.44 -37.32
CA GLN A 258 -4.18 -24.76 -37.29
C GLN A 258 -4.32 -23.29 -36.86
N TYR A 259 -5.36 -22.59 -37.33
CA TYR A 259 -5.67 -21.24 -36.88
C TYR A 259 -6.07 -21.22 -35.40
N PHE A 260 -6.88 -22.17 -34.97
CA PHE A 260 -7.32 -22.31 -33.59
C PHE A 260 -6.15 -22.54 -32.62
N ILE A 261 -5.25 -23.49 -32.91
CA ILE A 261 -4.08 -23.77 -32.07
C ILE A 261 -3.20 -22.52 -31.94
N ARG A 262 -2.98 -21.80 -33.04
CA ARG A 262 -2.19 -20.56 -33.02
C ARG A 262 -2.89 -19.47 -32.21
N LEU A 263 -4.20 -19.29 -32.36
CA LEU A 263 -4.93 -18.26 -31.60
C LEU A 263 -4.97 -18.59 -30.10
N MET A 264 -5.11 -19.88 -29.77
CA MET A 264 -5.03 -20.37 -28.40
C MET A 264 -3.67 -20.10 -27.76
N LEU A 265 -2.57 -20.18 -28.50
CA LEU A 265 -1.25 -19.84 -27.98
C LEU A 265 -1.16 -18.38 -27.48
N LEU A 266 -1.68 -17.42 -28.26
CA LEU A 266 -1.71 -16.02 -27.86
C LEU A 266 -2.64 -15.80 -26.66
N PHE A 267 -3.79 -16.48 -26.64
CA PHE A 267 -4.71 -16.42 -25.51
C PHE A 267 -4.08 -16.98 -24.24
N THR A 268 -3.40 -18.14 -24.30
CA THR A 268 -2.72 -18.72 -23.14
C THR A 268 -1.66 -17.77 -22.60
N ILE A 269 -0.89 -17.12 -23.47
CA ILE A 269 0.12 -16.12 -23.06
C ILE A 269 -0.57 -14.91 -22.40
N ALA A 270 -1.65 -14.38 -22.97
CA ALA A 270 -2.46 -13.31 -22.36
C ALA A 270 -3.05 -13.71 -21.01
N ALA A 271 -3.75 -14.83 -20.95
CA ALA A 271 -4.34 -15.35 -19.73
C ALA A 271 -3.28 -15.56 -18.65
N SER A 272 -2.11 -16.10 -18.99
CA SER A 272 -1.02 -16.30 -18.02
C SER A 272 -0.52 -15.00 -17.40
N TYR A 273 -0.42 -13.92 -18.18
CA TYR A 273 -0.03 -12.60 -17.68
C TYR A 273 -1.10 -11.99 -16.77
N TYR A 274 -2.38 -12.04 -17.16
CA TYR A 274 -3.46 -11.57 -16.30
C TYR A 274 -3.54 -12.37 -14.99
N LEU A 275 -3.35 -13.69 -15.05
CA LEU A 275 -3.31 -14.55 -13.86
C LEU A 275 -2.10 -14.23 -12.96
N LEU A 276 -0.93 -13.93 -13.55
CA LEU A 276 0.26 -13.53 -12.79
C LEU A 276 0.05 -12.19 -12.06
N ILE A 277 -0.52 -11.20 -12.76
CA ILE A 277 -0.83 -9.91 -12.13
C ILE A 277 -1.88 -10.09 -11.03
N PHE A 278 -2.98 -10.77 -11.34
CA PHE A 278 -4.12 -10.89 -10.44
C PHE A 278 -3.84 -11.72 -9.19
N ASN A 279 -3.11 -12.84 -9.31
CA ASN A 279 -2.88 -13.75 -8.19
C ASN A 279 -1.60 -13.47 -7.39
N TYR A 280 -0.62 -12.78 -7.98
CA TYR A 280 0.70 -12.65 -7.37
C TYR A 280 1.14 -11.20 -7.22
N LEU A 281 1.30 -10.46 -8.33
CA LEU A 281 1.91 -9.13 -8.26
C LEU A 281 1.00 -8.09 -7.59
N TYR A 282 -0.28 -8.06 -7.97
CA TYR A 282 -1.22 -7.08 -7.44
C TYR A 282 -1.55 -7.31 -5.96
N PRO A 283 -1.90 -8.53 -5.51
CA PRO A 283 -2.18 -8.76 -4.09
C PRO A 283 -1.01 -8.44 -3.16
N ASN A 284 0.23 -8.66 -3.62
CA ASN A 284 1.42 -8.29 -2.84
C ASN A 284 1.52 -6.77 -2.66
N LEU A 285 1.33 -5.99 -3.74
CA LEU A 285 1.33 -4.53 -3.67
C LEU A 285 0.18 -4.01 -2.80
N ASP A 286 -1.03 -4.55 -2.99
CA ASP A 286 -2.23 -4.19 -2.23
C ASP A 286 -2.03 -4.44 -0.73
N THR A 287 -1.51 -5.62 -0.37
CA THR A 287 -1.18 -5.97 1.02
C THR A 287 -0.17 -4.99 1.62
N MET A 288 0.90 -4.62 0.91
CA MET A 288 1.89 -3.66 1.40
C MET A 288 1.29 -2.26 1.61
N MET A 289 0.45 -1.80 0.67
CA MET A 289 -0.23 -0.52 0.79
C MET A 289 -1.21 -0.50 1.97
N MET A 290 -1.95 -1.59 2.23
CA MET A 290 -2.86 -1.71 3.37
C MET A 290 -2.15 -1.75 4.72
N HIS A 291 -0.99 -2.42 4.82
CA HIS A 291 -0.30 -2.57 6.10
C HIS A 291 0.52 -1.34 6.48
N ARG A 292 0.97 -0.53 5.52
CA ARG A 292 1.83 0.62 5.81
C ARG A 292 1.21 1.62 6.80
N PRO A 293 -0.05 2.08 6.65
CA PRO A 293 -0.69 2.96 7.64
C PRO A 293 -0.68 2.36 9.05
N HIS A 294 -0.92 1.05 9.18
CA HIS A 294 -0.89 0.36 10.48
C HIS A 294 0.50 0.29 11.10
N ILE A 295 1.55 0.06 10.30
CA ILE A 295 2.93 0.06 10.80
C ILE A 295 3.29 1.45 11.35
N LEU A 296 3.00 2.50 10.57
CA LEU A 296 3.29 3.88 10.97
C LEU A 296 2.48 4.28 12.22
N ASP A 297 1.20 3.95 12.27
CA ASP A 297 0.34 4.13 13.44
C ASP A 297 0.94 3.47 14.68
N ASN A 298 1.38 2.21 14.56
CA ASN A 298 1.88 1.48 15.71
C ASN A 298 3.12 2.15 16.32
N PHE A 299 4.09 2.61 15.51
CA PHE A 299 5.24 3.35 16.02
C PHE A 299 4.86 4.69 16.67
N ILE A 300 3.95 5.46 16.04
CA ILE A 300 3.46 6.74 16.58
C ILE A 300 2.76 6.53 17.94
N ILE A 301 1.85 5.56 18.00
CA ILE A 301 1.06 5.28 19.20
C ILE A 301 1.94 4.71 20.31
N ARG A 302 2.90 3.84 20.00
CA ARG A 302 3.88 3.36 21.00
C ARG A 302 4.70 4.49 21.60
N ARG A 303 5.24 5.39 20.77
CA ARG A 303 6.04 6.53 21.24
C ARG A 303 5.21 7.46 22.14
N SER A 304 4.00 7.80 21.72
CA SER A 304 3.12 8.71 22.45
C SER A 304 2.58 8.11 23.74
N LEU A 305 2.16 6.84 23.73
CA LEU A 305 1.72 6.14 24.94
C LEU A 305 2.88 5.91 25.93
N LEU A 306 4.11 5.67 25.45
CA LEU A 306 5.28 5.60 26.33
C LEU A 306 5.54 6.94 27.03
N SER A 307 5.40 8.06 26.29
CA SER A 307 5.45 9.40 26.89
C SER A 307 4.38 9.56 27.96
N ARG A 308 3.15 9.16 27.66
CA ARG A 308 2.03 9.22 28.60
C ARG A 308 2.27 8.36 29.84
N ALA A 309 2.72 7.12 29.68
CA ALA A 309 3.05 6.20 30.77
C ALA A 309 4.16 6.77 31.67
N THR A 310 5.20 7.35 31.05
CA THR A 310 6.31 7.99 31.75
C THR A 310 5.83 9.19 32.58
N VAL A 311 4.87 9.97 32.08
CA VAL A 311 4.33 11.10 32.84
C VAL A 311 3.45 10.63 34.00
N PHE A 312 2.52 9.71 33.77
CA PHE A 312 1.62 9.25 34.84
C PHE A 312 2.36 8.45 35.92
N SER A 313 3.39 7.68 35.55
CA SER A 313 4.22 7.00 36.53
C SER A 313 4.98 7.96 37.43
N ARG A 314 5.54 9.04 36.85
CA ARG A 314 6.14 10.13 37.62
C ARG A 314 5.14 10.79 38.56
N GLU A 315 3.93 11.06 38.07
CA GLU A 315 2.92 11.70 38.90
C GLU A 315 2.50 10.84 40.09
N ILE A 316 2.35 9.52 39.90
CA ILE A 316 2.08 8.58 40.99
C ILE A 316 3.20 8.65 42.04
N LEU A 317 4.46 8.58 41.61
CA LEU A 317 5.62 8.74 42.50
C LEU A 317 5.60 10.08 43.25
N PHE A 318 5.16 11.16 42.60
CA PHE A 318 5.07 12.48 43.24
C PHE A 318 3.96 12.60 44.25
N ASN A 319 2.78 12.03 43.97
CA ASN A 319 1.66 12.06 44.89
C ASN A 319 1.99 11.38 46.23
N TYR A 320 2.90 10.39 46.21
CA TYR A 320 3.43 9.75 47.42
C TYR A 320 4.49 10.58 48.17
N THR A 321 5.22 11.47 47.48
CA THR A 321 6.40 12.13 48.04
C THR A 321 6.12 13.59 48.43
N TYR A 322 5.37 14.36 47.63
CA TYR A 322 5.08 15.77 47.91
C TYR A 322 3.85 16.32 47.15
N ASN A 323 3.00 17.04 47.88
CA ASN A 323 1.82 17.76 47.43
C ASN A 323 2.15 19.03 46.59
N TYR A 324 2.78 18.90 45.41
CA TYR A 324 3.14 20.07 44.57
C TYR A 324 2.05 20.49 43.56
N LEU A 325 1.02 19.65 43.33
CA LEU A 325 -0.15 19.96 42.47
C LEU A 325 -1.53 19.59 43.11
N PRO A 326 -1.78 19.75 44.43
CA PRO A 326 -2.91 19.08 45.10
C PRO A 326 -4.27 19.70 44.78
N GLU A 327 -4.31 20.98 44.40
CA GLU A 327 -5.59 21.69 44.25
C GLU A 327 -6.25 21.48 42.87
N LEU A 328 -5.58 20.82 41.93
CA LEU A 328 -5.83 21.06 40.51
C LEU A 328 -5.79 19.81 39.62
N TYR A 329 -5.84 18.62 40.23
CA TYR A 329 -5.73 17.35 39.51
C TYR A 329 -7.07 16.96 38.86
N ALA A 330 -7.20 17.13 37.54
CA ALA A 330 -8.42 16.75 36.81
C ALA A 330 -8.44 15.28 36.36
N PHE A 331 -7.40 14.53 36.70
CA PHE A 331 -7.34 13.09 36.48
C PHE A 331 -7.49 12.36 37.81
N PRO A 332 -8.70 12.24 38.39
CA PRO A 332 -8.90 11.75 39.76
C PRO A 332 -8.36 10.32 40.02
N ASN A 333 -7.83 9.63 39.01
CA ASN A 333 -7.22 8.30 39.14
C ASN A 333 -6.05 8.11 38.15
N SER A 334 -4.86 8.62 38.49
CA SER A 334 -3.63 8.43 37.69
C SER A 334 -3.24 6.98 37.51
N GLU A 335 -3.41 6.16 38.55
CA GLU A 335 -3.12 4.71 38.56
C GLU A 335 -3.96 4.01 37.47
N LEU A 336 -5.27 4.25 37.47
CA LEU A 336 -6.16 3.69 36.43
C LEU A 336 -5.77 4.14 35.01
N ILE A 337 -5.36 5.40 34.83
CA ILE A 337 -4.93 5.89 33.52
C ILE A 337 -3.60 5.26 33.11
N LEU A 338 -2.69 5.07 34.06
CA LEU A 338 -1.43 4.38 33.82
C LEU A 338 -1.69 2.93 33.40
N ASP A 339 -2.49 2.18 34.16
CA ASP A 339 -2.88 0.81 33.84
C ASP A 339 -3.48 0.67 32.44
N GLN A 340 -4.40 1.57 32.07
CA GLN A 340 -4.99 1.60 30.73
C GLN A 340 -3.93 1.87 29.66
N THR A 341 -2.99 2.79 29.94
CA THR A 341 -1.90 3.13 29.02
C THR A 341 -0.93 1.95 28.85
N LEU A 342 -0.56 1.26 29.94
CA LEU A 342 0.30 0.08 29.92
C LEU A 342 -0.35 -1.11 29.21
N CYS A 343 -1.66 -1.31 29.41
CA CYS A 343 -2.43 -2.32 28.69
C CYS A 343 -2.43 -2.06 27.17
N GLN A 344 -2.69 -0.80 26.77
CA GLN A 344 -2.63 -0.40 25.36
C GLN A 344 -1.21 -0.55 24.79
N LEU A 345 -0.18 -0.18 25.56
CA LEU A 345 1.20 -0.34 25.16
C LEU A 345 1.54 -1.80 24.93
N THR A 346 1.21 -2.68 25.88
CA THR A 346 1.44 -4.12 25.77
C THR A 346 0.73 -4.71 24.55
N GLN A 347 -0.52 -4.31 24.29
CA GLN A 347 -1.24 -4.72 23.10
C GLN A 347 -0.52 -4.30 21.81
N ARG A 348 -0.16 -3.02 21.68
CA ARG A 348 0.54 -2.50 20.48
C ARG A 348 1.91 -3.13 20.29
N ASN A 349 2.59 -3.42 21.40
CA ASN A 349 3.88 -4.09 21.42
C ASN A 349 3.78 -5.54 20.90
N ASN A 350 2.73 -6.26 21.29
CA ASN A 350 2.47 -7.62 20.80
C ASN A 350 2.08 -7.64 19.32
N GLU A 351 1.34 -6.63 18.82
CA GLU A 351 1.01 -6.52 17.39
C GLU A 351 2.27 -6.53 16.50
N ILE A 352 3.34 -5.83 16.90
CA ILE A 352 4.61 -5.84 16.18
C ILE A 352 5.29 -7.21 16.23
N ARG A 353 5.23 -7.91 17.38
CA ARG A 353 5.93 -9.18 17.63
C ARG A 353 5.24 -10.40 17.02
N GLU A 354 3.92 -10.40 16.95
CA GLU A 354 3.13 -11.59 16.59
C GLU A 354 2.42 -11.47 15.24
N GLY A 355 2.57 -10.32 14.55
CA GLY A 355 1.86 -10.02 13.32
C GLY A 355 2.64 -10.21 12.02
N ARG A 356 1.91 -10.10 10.90
CA ARG A 356 2.46 -9.95 9.54
C ARG A 356 3.30 -8.66 9.37
N TYR A 357 3.31 -7.78 10.38
CA TYR A 357 4.11 -6.57 10.40
C TYR A 357 5.60 -6.87 10.41
N LEU A 358 6.04 -7.89 11.15
CA LEU A 358 7.44 -8.32 11.17
C LEU A 358 7.94 -8.67 9.77
N ASP A 359 7.12 -9.30 8.93
CA ASP A 359 7.52 -9.65 7.55
C ASP A 359 7.72 -8.42 6.64
N LEU A 360 7.12 -7.28 7.01
CA LEU A 360 7.19 -6.02 6.28
C LEU A 360 8.32 -5.10 6.76
N LEU A 361 8.92 -5.38 7.93
CA LEU A 361 10.06 -4.63 8.44
C LEU A 361 11.34 -5.07 7.71
N SER A 362 12.21 -4.10 7.40
CA SER A 362 13.54 -4.37 6.84
C SER A 362 14.42 -5.13 7.83
N HIS A 363 15.50 -5.71 7.33
CA HIS A 363 16.52 -6.33 8.18
C HIS A 363 17.14 -5.32 9.16
N GLU A 364 17.45 -4.12 8.67
CA GLU A 364 18.03 -3.02 9.45
C GLU A 364 17.12 -2.64 10.63
N LEU A 365 15.81 -2.47 10.37
CA LEU A 365 14.84 -2.14 11.40
C LEU A 365 14.67 -3.29 12.41
N LYS A 366 14.65 -4.54 11.95
CA LYS A 366 14.61 -5.71 12.84
C LYS A 366 15.83 -5.80 13.74
N GLU A 367 17.02 -5.53 13.19
CA GLU A 367 18.25 -5.52 13.98
C GLU A 367 18.22 -4.41 15.02
N LYS A 368 17.78 -3.21 14.65
CA LYS A 368 17.64 -2.10 15.59
C LYS A 368 16.68 -2.43 16.75
N MET A 369 15.57 -3.10 16.43
CA MET A 369 14.54 -3.43 17.41
C MET A 369 14.90 -4.60 18.32
N PHE A 370 15.52 -5.65 17.78
CA PHE A 370 15.63 -6.95 18.46
C PHE A 370 17.05 -7.49 18.59
N ALA A 371 18.04 -6.88 17.94
CA ALA A 371 19.41 -7.36 17.94
C ALA A 371 20.33 -6.53 18.85
N LYS A 372 21.52 -7.07 19.08
CA LYS A 372 22.52 -6.43 19.92
C LYS A 372 23.06 -5.17 19.24
N ASN A 373 23.02 -4.04 19.92
CA ASN A 373 23.57 -2.77 19.45
C ASN A 373 24.72 -2.30 20.35
N ASP A 374 25.67 -1.54 19.80
CA ASP A 374 26.79 -0.93 20.53
C ASP A 374 26.37 0.43 21.14
N SER A 375 25.17 0.46 21.74
CA SER A 375 24.66 1.66 22.39
C SER A 375 25.51 2.02 23.61
N PRO A 376 25.75 3.31 23.89
CA PRO A 376 26.34 3.73 25.17
C PRO A 376 25.42 3.40 26.35
N TYR A 377 24.14 3.10 26.09
CA TYR A 377 23.14 2.78 27.09
C TYR A 377 22.94 1.28 27.19
N TRP A 378 23.26 0.71 28.35
CA TRP A 378 23.23 -0.74 28.55
C TRP A 378 21.84 -1.37 28.34
N TRP A 379 20.76 -0.61 28.59
CA TRP A 379 19.38 -1.06 28.37
C TRP A 379 19.03 -1.22 26.88
N LEU A 380 19.69 -0.47 25.99
CA LEU A 380 19.52 -0.58 24.53
C LEU A 380 20.44 -1.62 23.89
N ASN A 381 21.36 -2.24 24.63
CA ASN A 381 22.31 -3.19 24.08
C ASN A 381 21.68 -4.45 23.49
N LYS A 382 20.39 -4.72 23.75
CA LYS A 382 19.65 -5.84 23.17
C LYS A 382 18.58 -5.40 22.16
N GLY A 383 18.64 -4.13 21.73
CA GLY A 383 17.64 -3.49 20.91
C GLY A 383 16.68 -2.63 21.74
N THR A 384 15.88 -1.83 21.05
CA THR A 384 14.84 -1.00 21.66
C THR A 384 13.71 -1.82 22.25
N GLN A 385 13.37 -2.98 21.67
CA GLN A 385 12.23 -3.76 22.13
C GLN A 385 12.43 -4.29 23.56
N PRO A 386 13.57 -4.92 23.92
CA PRO A 386 13.79 -5.32 25.31
C PRO A 386 13.91 -4.13 26.26
N ALA A 387 14.45 -2.99 25.78
CA ALA A 387 14.50 -1.76 26.58
C ALA A 387 13.09 -1.24 26.88
N PHE A 388 12.22 -1.30 25.89
CA PHE A 388 10.82 -0.92 26.00
C PHE A 388 10.05 -1.81 26.99
N ASP A 389 10.22 -3.14 26.88
CA ASP A 389 9.64 -4.10 27.83
C ASP A 389 10.15 -3.86 29.26
N MET A 390 11.44 -3.49 29.40
CA MET A 390 12.01 -3.10 30.69
C MET A 390 11.35 -1.84 31.26
N VAL A 391 11.14 -0.79 30.46
CA VAL A 391 10.45 0.42 30.96
C VAL A 391 9.03 0.12 31.39
N ILE A 392 8.29 -0.71 30.63
CA ILE A 392 6.94 -1.13 31.04
C ILE A 392 6.99 -1.84 32.38
N GLY A 393 7.87 -2.84 32.53
CA GLY A 393 8.00 -3.59 33.78
C GLY A 393 8.44 -2.72 34.96
N ASP A 394 9.39 -1.79 34.75
CA ASP A 394 9.78 -0.83 35.78
C ASP A 394 8.61 0.11 36.13
N THR A 395 7.81 0.48 35.13
CA THR A 395 6.65 1.35 35.29
C THR A 395 5.55 0.72 36.13
N GLU A 396 5.26 -0.56 35.90
CA GLU A 396 4.33 -1.37 36.71
C GLU A 396 4.80 -1.50 38.16
N ASN A 397 6.11 -1.51 38.39
CA ASN A 397 6.68 -1.67 39.72
C ASN A 397 6.78 -0.35 40.51
N PHE A 398 6.58 0.82 39.89
CA PHE A 398 6.65 2.11 40.61
C PHE A 398 5.61 2.27 41.70
N GLU A 399 4.43 1.65 41.55
CA GLU A 399 3.41 1.64 42.60
C GLU A 399 3.91 0.98 43.89
N ASN A 400 4.90 0.10 43.79
CA ASN A 400 5.45 -0.68 44.90
C ASN A 400 6.78 -0.13 45.44
N LEU A 401 7.42 0.82 44.75
CA LEU A 401 8.79 1.28 45.06
C LEU A 401 8.86 2.31 46.19
N GLY A 402 7.76 3.00 46.53
CA GLY A 402 7.75 4.02 47.57
C GLY A 402 8.47 5.32 47.15
N GLU A 403 9.25 5.94 48.05
CA GLU A 403 10.02 7.15 47.72
C GLU A 403 11.21 6.81 46.80
N VAL A 404 11.29 7.50 45.66
CA VAL A 404 12.38 7.39 44.68
C VAL A 404 13.33 8.56 44.84
N THR A 405 14.65 8.31 44.80
CA THR A 405 15.67 9.36 44.89
C THR A 405 15.68 10.27 43.66
N ASP A 406 16.21 11.49 43.78
CA ASP A 406 16.33 12.40 42.64
C ASP A 406 17.18 11.79 41.51
N ASP A 407 18.22 11.02 41.84
CA ASP A 407 19.10 10.34 40.87
C ASP A 407 18.38 9.23 40.10
N GLU A 408 17.60 8.39 40.80
CA GLU A 408 16.77 7.36 40.16
C GLU A 408 15.73 7.99 39.24
N TRP A 409 15.12 9.10 39.66
CA TRP A 409 14.18 9.83 38.81
C TRP A 409 14.84 10.37 37.53
N ILE A 410 16.02 11.01 37.64
CA ILE A 410 16.78 11.48 36.47
C ILE A 410 17.10 10.31 35.55
N PHE A 411 17.50 9.16 36.12
CA PHE A 411 17.78 7.95 35.37
C PHE A 411 16.57 7.46 34.57
N PHE A 412 15.42 7.30 35.20
CA PHE A 412 14.19 6.86 34.52
C PHE A 412 13.73 7.85 33.46
N SER A 413 13.86 9.15 33.74
CA SER A 413 13.53 10.21 32.79
C SER A 413 14.40 10.11 31.53
N LYS A 414 15.71 9.95 31.73
CA LYS A 414 16.67 9.76 30.64
C LYS A 414 16.41 8.48 29.87
N MET A 415 16.12 7.37 30.55
CA MET A 415 15.81 6.08 29.92
C MET A 415 14.56 6.19 29.02
N GLY A 416 13.47 6.74 29.55
CA GLY A 416 12.23 6.94 28.79
C GLY A 416 12.43 7.81 27.55
N LYS A 417 13.10 8.96 27.69
CA LYS A 417 13.40 9.86 26.56
C LYS A 417 14.26 9.17 25.50
N THR A 418 15.34 8.50 25.91
CA THR A 418 16.24 7.80 24.97
C THR A 418 15.48 6.76 24.16
N ILE A 419 14.59 5.98 24.79
CA ILE A 419 13.80 4.97 24.08
C ILE A 419 12.77 5.62 23.15
N GLN A 420 12.15 6.73 23.55
CA GLN A 420 11.24 7.48 22.68
C GLN A 420 11.95 8.05 21.44
N ASP A 421 13.19 8.53 21.59
CA ASP A 421 14.02 9.03 20.50
C ASP A 421 14.37 7.89 19.53
N GLU A 422 14.77 6.73 20.05
CA GLU A 422 15.04 5.55 19.25
C GLU A 422 13.80 5.05 18.49
N ILE A 423 12.62 5.06 19.13
CA ILE A 423 11.34 4.75 18.44
C ILE A 423 11.04 5.78 17.34
N GLY A 424 11.41 7.05 17.53
CA GLY A 424 11.30 8.09 16.51
C GLY A 424 12.18 7.82 15.29
N GLU A 425 13.42 7.38 15.51
CA GLU A 425 14.30 6.94 14.43
C GLU A 425 13.79 5.67 13.74
N GLU A 426 13.25 4.72 14.50
CA GLU A 426 12.61 3.52 13.95
C GLU A 426 11.40 3.83 13.09
N PHE A 427 10.60 4.82 13.47
CA PHE A 427 9.50 5.33 12.65
C PHE A 427 10.01 5.84 11.29
N ASP A 428 11.10 6.62 11.29
CA ASP A 428 11.68 7.16 10.06
C ASP A 428 12.25 6.07 9.15
N LEU A 429 12.87 5.04 9.73
CA LEU A 429 13.28 3.83 9.03
C LEU A 429 12.07 3.08 8.46
N ALA A 430 11.03 2.86 9.25
CA ALA A 430 9.81 2.17 8.83
C ALA A 430 9.09 2.91 7.69
N ASP A 431 9.01 4.24 7.72
CA ASP A 431 8.42 5.05 6.65
C ASP A 431 9.24 4.95 5.36
N ARG A 432 10.57 5.02 5.46
CA ARG A 432 11.47 4.87 4.30
C ARG A 432 11.38 3.47 3.69
N ASP A 433 11.45 2.44 4.52
CA ASP A 433 11.52 1.04 4.07
C ASP A 433 10.20 0.59 3.46
N SER A 434 9.08 0.98 4.06
CA SER A 434 7.75 0.69 3.51
C SER A 434 7.50 1.41 2.18
N LYS A 435 7.95 2.66 2.01
CA LYS A 435 7.91 3.36 0.70
C LYS A 435 8.74 2.64 -0.36
N ASN A 436 9.96 2.23 0.00
CA ASN A 436 10.86 1.54 -0.91
C ASN A 436 10.29 0.19 -1.35
N ALA A 437 9.72 -0.58 -0.42
CA ALA A 437 9.08 -1.86 -0.72
C ALA A 437 7.89 -1.69 -1.68
N ILE A 438 7.01 -0.71 -1.43
CA ILE A 438 5.86 -0.41 -2.30
C ILE A 438 6.36 0.03 -3.70
N GLN A 439 7.38 0.89 -3.75
CA GLN A 439 7.93 1.38 -5.01
C GLN A 439 8.64 0.28 -5.81
N GLU A 440 9.34 -0.62 -5.13
CA GLU A 440 9.97 -1.79 -5.74
C GLU A 440 8.91 -2.69 -6.37
N GLN A 441 7.84 -3.03 -5.63
CA GLN A 441 6.75 -3.85 -6.18
C GLN A 441 6.04 -3.18 -7.36
N LEU A 442 5.81 -1.85 -7.28
CA LEU A 442 5.31 -1.08 -8.41
C LEU A 442 6.23 -1.19 -9.63
N ASN A 443 7.55 -1.07 -9.42
CA ASN A 443 8.54 -1.22 -10.47
C ASN A 443 8.54 -2.65 -11.06
N VAL A 444 8.40 -3.69 -10.23
CA VAL A 444 8.26 -5.08 -10.70
C VAL A 444 7.05 -5.23 -11.62
N ILE A 445 5.89 -4.65 -11.27
CA ILE A 445 4.69 -4.69 -12.12
C ILE A 445 4.94 -3.96 -13.45
N ILE A 446 5.58 -2.78 -13.41
CA ILE A 446 5.93 -2.01 -14.61
C ILE A 446 6.88 -2.81 -15.51
N TYR A 447 7.98 -3.33 -14.97
CA TYR A 447 8.96 -4.11 -15.74
C TYR A 447 8.34 -5.38 -16.33
N THR A 448 7.55 -6.10 -15.54
CA THR A 448 6.83 -7.29 -16.03
C THR A 448 5.90 -6.94 -17.20
N THR A 449 5.20 -5.80 -17.12
CA THR A 449 4.32 -5.32 -18.19
C THR A 449 5.08 -4.94 -19.45
N VAL A 450 6.24 -4.28 -19.32
CA VAL A 450 7.10 -3.92 -20.46
C VAL A 450 7.66 -5.19 -21.12
N ILE A 451 8.22 -6.10 -20.34
CA ILE A 451 8.78 -7.38 -20.84
C ILE A 451 7.69 -8.17 -21.57
N TYR A 452 6.50 -8.26 -20.97
CA TYR A 452 5.35 -8.94 -21.57
C TYR A 452 4.94 -8.30 -22.91
N SER A 453 4.88 -6.97 -22.97
CA SER A 453 4.53 -6.23 -24.18
C SER A 453 5.57 -6.44 -25.30
N VAL A 454 6.86 -6.44 -24.95
CA VAL A 454 7.95 -6.74 -25.90
C VAL A 454 7.84 -8.19 -26.39
N ALA A 455 7.57 -9.16 -25.51
CA ALA A 455 7.40 -10.55 -25.87
C ALA A 455 6.23 -10.76 -26.85
N LEU A 456 5.10 -10.10 -26.63
CA LEU A 456 3.98 -10.09 -27.58
C LEU A 456 4.36 -9.47 -28.93
N GLY A 457 5.15 -8.39 -28.94
CA GLY A 457 5.68 -7.79 -30.16
C GLY A 457 6.54 -8.77 -30.96
N VAL A 458 7.49 -9.44 -30.30
CA VAL A 458 8.35 -10.47 -30.91
C VAL A 458 7.51 -11.62 -31.46
N LEU A 459 6.54 -12.12 -30.68
CA LEU A 459 5.60 -13.16 -31.10
C LEU A 459 4.83 -12.74 -32.36
N TYR A 460 4.33 -11.50 -32.41
CA TYR A 460 3.64 -10.97 -33.57
C TYR A 460 4.53 -10.94 -34.82
N PHE A 461 5.72 -10.34 -34.73
CA PHE A 461 6.61 -10.15 -35.87
C PHE A 461 7.22 -11.45 -36.41
N PHE A 462 7.62 -12.37 -35.54
CA PHE A 462 8.33 -13.58 -35.93
C PHE A 462 7.43 -14.80 -36.13
N TYR A 463 6.23 -14.83 -35.53
CA TYR A 463 5.34 -15.99 -35.63
C TYR A 463 4.06 -15.70 -36.44
N TYR A 464 3.31 -14.64 -36.10
CA TYR A 464 2.04 -14.36 -36.76
C TYR A 464 2.19 -13.71 -38.13
N LEU A 465 3.05 -12.69 -38.24
CA LEU A 465 3.24 -11.94 -39.47
C LEU A 465 3.73 -12.81 -40.66
N PRO A 466 4.77 -13.66 -40.53
CA PRO A 466 5.19 -14.54 -41.62
C PRO A 466 4.12 -15.57 -41.98
N TYR A 467 3.37 -16.07 -40.98
CA TYR A 467 2.25 -16.97 -41.23
C TYR A 467 1.15 -16.28 -42.05
N MET A 468 0.72 -15.09 -41.66
CA MET A 468 -0.29 -14.32 -42.39
C MET A 468 0.18 -14.01 -43.83
N LYS A 469 1.45 -13.66 -44.03
CA LYS A 469 2.01 -13.46 -45.38
C LYS A 469 1.93 -14.72 -46.24
N ASN A 470 2.25 -15.88 -45.68
CA ASN A 470 2.13 -17.15 -46.39
C ASN A 470 0.68 -17.49 -46.72
N GLN A 471 -0.25 -17.23 -45.81
CA GLN A 471 -1.69 -17.46 -46.05
C GLN A 471 -2.24 -16.52 -47.12
N ILE A 472 -1.88 -15.23 -47.11
CA ILE A 472 -2.24 -14.27 -48.16
C ILE A 472 -1.69 -14.74 -49.51
N LYS A 473 -0.44 -15.21 -49.56
CA LYS A 473 0.16 -15.74 -50.80
C LYS A 473 -0.58 -16.97 -51.32
N GLN A 474 -0.98 -17.90 -50.45
CA GLN A 474 -1.81 -19.03 -50.82
C GLN A 474 -3.16 -18.57 -51.36
N LEU A 475 -3.85 -17.66 -50.65
CA LEU A 475 -5.14 -17.13 -51.07
C LEU A 475 -5.08 -16.43 -52.44
N ASN A 476 -4.01 -15.68 -52.70
CA ASN A 476 -3.76 -15.05 -54.01
C ASN A 476 -3.57 -16.09 -55.12
N LEU A 477 -2.80 -17.16 -54.90
CA LEU A 477 -2.65 -18.25 -55.86
C LEU A 477 -4.00 -18.94 -56.15
N PHE A 478 -4.80 -19.16 -55.10
CA PHE A 478 -6.13 -19.76 -55.22
C PHE A 478 -7.11 -18.87 -55.99
N SER A 479 -7.00 -17.54 -55.90
CA SER A 479 -7.83 -16.61 -56.67
C SER A 479 -7.57 -16.67 -58.19
N VAL A 480 -6.40 -17.17 -58.61
CA VAL A 480 -6.01 -17.31 -60.02
C VAL A 480 -6.54 -18.62 -60.63
N LEU A 481 -6.66 -19.69 -59.83
CA LEU A 481 -7.13 -21.01 -60.28
C LEU A 481 -8.45 -20.99 -61.09
N PRO A 482 -9.52 -20.30 -60.66
CA PRO A 482 -10.77 -20.27 -61.42
C PRO A 482 -10.64 -19.56 -62.78
N LYS A 483 -9.62 -18.71 -62.99
CA LYS A 483 -9.35 -18.08 -64.29
C LYS A 483 -8.69 -19.04 -65.30
N ILE A 484 -8.10 -20.12 -64.82
CA ILE A 484 -7.38 -21.11 -65.64
C ILE A 484 -8.28 -22.32 -65.95
N LEU A 485 -9.26 -22.60 -65.10
CA LEU A 485 -10.22 -23.67 -65.32
C LEU A 485 -11.15 -23.29 -66.49
N PRO A 486 -11.32 -24.15 -67.50
CA PRO A 486 -12.22 -23.86 -68.62
C PRO A 486 -13.64 -23.72 -68.08
N GLU A 487 -14.29 -22.60 -68.39
CA GLU A 487 -15.71 -22.43 -68.11
C GLU A 487 -16.49 -23.59 -68.74
N LYS A 488 -17.41 -24.13 -67.96
CA LYS A 488 -18.35 -25.14 -68.42
C LYS A 488 -19.19 -24.45 -69.50
N TYR A 489 -18.92 -24.73 -70.77
CA TYR A 489 -19.86 -24.42 -71.83
C TYR A 489 -21.00 -25.42 -71.69
N ASP A 490 -22.15 -24.93 -71.26
CA ASP A 490 -23.41 -25.69 -71.17
C ASP A 490 -23.82 -26.25 -72.54
#